data_AF-A0A7W4E5J7-F1
#
_entry.id   AF-A0A7W4E5J7-F1
#
_cell.length_a   1.000
_cell.length_b   1.000
_cell.length_c   1.000
_cell.angle_alpha   90.00
_cell.angle_beta   90.00
_cell.angle_gamma   90.00
#
_symmetry.space_group_name_H-M   'P 1'
#
loop_
_entity.id
_entity.type
_entity.pdbx_description
1 polymer ?
#
loop_
_entity_poly.entity_id
_entity_poly.type
_entity_poly.pdbx_seq_one_letter_code
_entity_poly.pdbx_strand_id
1 'polypeptide(L)'
;MKDNTVVQWEAEEYVSHEKNMGWYFGLILVGVIFSLISIRFEWWTFTALVVVSVIAIITYSVRPPRKIQYVLSEKGLTEGERMYRFEEYKAFGILQDDVHFAIVLMPKKRFSPAVTVYFPENKGEEIVNMFGKRLPMEEVRLDAIDKIVKKLRF
;
A
#
# COMPACT_ATOMS: atom_id res chain seq x y z
N MET A 1 -33.99 -8.49 -13.06
CA MET A 1 -33.43 -9.11 -11.83
C MET A 1 -32.75 -8.01 -11.04
N LYS A 2 -33.02 -7.98 -9.73
CA LYS A 2 -32.83 -6.83 -8.83
C LYS A 2 -31.39 -6.33 -8.75
N ASP A 3 -31.30 -5.01 -8.92
CA ASP A 3 -30.38 -4.05 -8.33
C ASP A 3 -29.61 -4.63 -7.11
N ASN A 4 -28.35 -4.95 -7.32
CA ASN A 4 -27.40 -5.26 -6.26
C ASN A 4 -26.36 -4.15 -6.40
N THR A 5 -26.44 -3.11 -5.59
CA THR A 5 -25.56 -1.94 -5.68
C THR A 5 -24.12 -2.38 -5.43
N VAL A 6 -23.40 -2.64 -6.52
CA VAL A 6 -22.00 -3.04 -6.52
C VAL A 6 -21.18 -1.78 -6.74
N VAL A 7 -20.54 -1.27 -5.68
CA VAL A 7 -19.61 -0.16 -5.82
C VAL A 7 -18.28 -0.75 -6.25
N GLN A 8 -17.85 -0.42 -7.47
CA GLN A 8 -16.56 -0.82 -8.00
C GLN A 8 -15.64 0.40 -8.00
N TRP A 9 -14.45 0.23 -7.43
CA TRP A 9 -13.40 1.23 -7.57
C TRP A 9 -12.06 0.54 -7.81
N GLU A 10 -11.20 1.26 -8.50
CA GLU A 10 -9.82 0.84 -8.69
C GLU A 10 -8.98 1.61 -7.69
N ALA A 11 -8.21 0.90 -6.87
CA ALA A 11 -7.24 1.52 -5.97
C ALA A 11 -5.89 0.82 -6.13
N GLU A 12 -4.82 1.58 -5.90
CA GLU A 12 -3.46 1.06 -5.98
C GLU A 12 -3.17 0.18 -4.76
N GLU A 13 -2.71 -1.06 -4.98
CA GLU A 13 -2.40 -2.07 -3.94
C GLU A 13 -1.43 -1.55 -2.87
N TYR A 14 -0.56 -0.63 -3.29
CA TYR A 14 0.32 0.13 -2.44
C TYR A 14 0.20 1.58 -2.89
N VAL A 15 -0.03 2.49 -1.94
CA VAL A 15 0.24 3.91 -2.14
C VAL A 15 1.71 4.01 -2.53
N SER A 16 1.97 4.10 -3.82
CA SER A 16 3.27 4.43 -4.35
C SER A 16 3.60 5.78 -3.75
N HIS A 17 4.46 5.78 -2.73
CA HIS A 17 5.17 7.01 -2.42
C HIS A 17 5.85 7.36 -3.73
N GLU A 18 5.39 8.42 -4.41
CA GLU A 18 6.05 8.93 -5.59
C GLU A 18 7.53 9.01 -5.22
N LYS A 19 8.32 8.10 -5.79
CA LYS A 19 9.75 8.02 -5.48
C LYS A 19 10.32 9.29 -6.07
N ASN A 20 10.41 10.29 -5.19
CA ASN A 20 10.72 11.64 -5.56
C ASN A 20 12.07 11.65 -6.29
N MET A 21 12.27 12.57 -7.23
CA MET A 21 13.48 12.62 -8.08
C MET A 21 14.78 12.50 -7.26
N GLY A 22 14.77 13.01 -6.02
CA GLY A 22 15.86 12.91 -5.04
C GLY A 22 16.28 11.48 -4.65
N TRP A 23 15.35 10.51 -4.62
CA TRP A 23 15.67 9.11 -4.30
C TRP A 23 16.54 8.47 -5.39
N TYR A 24 16.17 8.70 -6.66
CA TYR A 24 16.97 8.24 -7.81
C TYR A 24 18.33 8.95 -7.87
N PHE A 25 18.35 10.26 -7.60
CA PHE A 25 19.60 11.02 -7.51
C PHE A 25 20.54 10.48 -6.41
N GLY A 26 20.00 10.18 -5.22
CA GLY A 26 20.77 9.60 -4.12
C GLY A 26 21.36 8.23 -4.50
N LEU A 27 20.56 7.38 -5.14
CA LEU A 27 21.00 6.04 -5.56
C LEU A 27 22.11 6.11 -6.63
N ILE A 28 21.97 7.01 -7.61
CA ILE A 28 23.00 7.25 -8.63
C ILE A 28 24.26 7.82 -8.00
N LEU A 29 24.15 8.80 -7.09
CA LEU A 29 25.28 9.41 -6.42
C LEU A 29 26.08 8.37 -5.63
N VAL A 30 25.40 7.52 -4.86
CA VAL A 30 26.03 6.43 -4.10
C VAL A 30 26.69 5.42 -5.04
N GLY A 31 26.01 5.02 -6.13
CA GLY A 31 26.57 4.13 -7.14
C GLY A 31 27.84 4.69 -7.81
N VAL A 32 27.87 5.98 -8.11
CA VAL A 32 29.03 6.68 -8.70
C VAL A 32 30.19 6.73 -7.70
N ILE A 33 29.93 7.07 -6.43
CA ILE A 33 30.96 7.11 -5.39
C ILE A 33 31.60 5.73 -5.21
N PHE A 34 30.79 4.68 -5.06
CA PHE A 34 31.31 3.32 -4.94
C PHE A 34 32.09 2.87 -6.18
N SER A 35 31.63 3.23 -7.38
CA SER A 35 32.33 2.92 -8.62
C SER A 35 33.68 3.64 -8.71
N LEU A 36 33.75 4.93 -8.35
CA LEU A 36 35.01 5.69 -8.34
C LEU A 36 36.03 5.12 -7.35
N ILE A 37 35.58 4.78 -6.14
CA ILE A 37 36.43 4.13 -5.14
C ILE A 37 36.92 2.77 -5.67
N SER A 38 36.01 1.96 -6.22
CA SER A 38 36.34 0.64 -6.75
C SER A 38 37.37 0.68 -7.89
N ILE A 39 37.26 1.65 -8.80
CA ILE A 39 38.22 1.84 -9.90
C ILE A 39 39.59 2.25 -9.32
N ARG A 40 39.61 3.09 -8.28
CA ARG A 40 40.85 3.54 -7.63
C ARG A 40 41.63 2.42 -6.94
N PHE A 41 40.94 1.35 -6.54
CA PHE A 41 41.50 0.12 -5.95
C PHE A 41 41.62 -1.04 -6.96
N GLU A 42 41.34 -0.81 -8.25
CA GLU A 42 41.36 -1.82 -9.33
C GLU A 42 40.42 -3.02 -9.10
N TRP A 43 39.33 -2.83 -8.34
CA TRP A 43 38.33 -3.87 -8.07
C TRP A 43 37.28 -3.94 -9.18
N TRP A 44 37.69 -4.41 -10.36
CA TRP A 44 36.82 -4.47 -11.54
C TRP A 44 35.54 -5.29 -11.32
N THR A 45 35.61 -6.38 -10.53
CA THR A 45 34.45 -7.22 -10.19
C THR A 45 33.43 -6.50 -9.30
N PHE A 46 33.91 -5.68 -8.35
CA PHE A 46 33.04 -4.90 -7.47
C PHE A 46 32.34 -3.77 -8.23
N THR A 47 33.03 -3.11 -9.17
CA THR A 47 32.41 -2.11 -10.05
C THR A 47 31.26 -2.72 -10.86
N ALA A 48 31.48 -3.89 -11.48
CA ALA A 48 30.43 -4.59 -12.22
C ALA A 48 29.22 -4.95 -11.32
N LEU A 49 29.47 -5.40 -10.09
CA LEU A 49 28.41 -5.71 -9.12
C LEU A 49 27.58 -4.47 -8.75
N VAL A 50 28.23 -3.33 -8.52
CA VAL A 50 27.56 -2.06 -8.17
C VAL A 50 26.66 -1.62 -9.32
N VAL A 51 27.16 -1.65 -10.56
CA VAL A 51 26.39 -1.27 -11.75
C VAL A 51 25.15 -2.17 -11.92
N VAL A 52 25.32 -3.49 -11.80
CA VAL A 52 24.20 -4.44 -11.90
C VAL A 52 23.18 -4.20 -10.79
N SER A 53 23.64 -3.95 -9.56
CA SER A 53 22.76 -3.68 -8.41
C SER A 53 21.94 -2.40 -8.62
N VAL A 54 22.56 -1.33 -9.10
CA VAL A 54 21.88 -0.06 -9.42
C VAL A 54 20.80 -0.30 -10.49
N ILE A 55 21.13 -1.00 -11.57
CA ILE A 55 20.17 -1.32 -12.65
C ILE A 55 19.03 -2.19 -12.13
N ALA A 56 19.32 -3.19 -11.31
CA ALA A 56 18.31 -4.06 -10.72
C ALA A 56 17.35 -3.28 -9.81
N ILE A 57 17.87 -2.39 -8.97
CA ILE A 57 17.06 -1.55 -8.10
C ILE A 57 16.18 -0.60 -8.92
N ILE A 58 16.73 0.06 -9.94
CA ILE A 58 15.95 0.92 -10.84
C ILE A 58 14.83 0.12 -11.53
N THR A 59 15.16 -1.05 -12.09
CA THR A 59 14.19 -1.91 -12.78
C THR A 59 13.07 -2.37 -11.86
N TYR A 60 13.40 -2.75 -10.62
CA TYR A 60 12.40 -3.12 -9.63
C TYR A 60 11.59 -1.92 -9.15
N SER A 61 12.22 -0.75 -9.08
CA SER A 61 11.61 0.50 -8.65
C SER A 61 10.59 1.05 -9.66
N VAL A 62 10.80 0.80 -10.95
CA VAL A 62 9.94 1.25 -12.06
C VAL A 62 8.74 0.32 -12.29
N ARG A 63 8.64 -0.83 -11.61
CA ARG A 63 7.44 -1.67 -11.72
C ARG A 63 6.23 -0.89 -11.19
N PRO A 64 5.27 -0.52 -12.06
CA PRO A 64 4.10 0.22 -11.60
C PRO A 64 3.32 -0.66 -10.61
N PRO A 65 2.75 -0.07 -9.54
CA PRO A 65 1.88 -0.80 -8.64
C PRO A 65 0.77 -1.45 -9.48
N ARG A 66 0.46 -2.72 -9.20
CA ARG A 66 -0.71 -3.33 -9.83
C ARG A 66 -1.93 -2.55 -9.34
N LYS A 67 -2.72 -2.06 -10.29
CA LYS A 67 -4.04 -1.52 -9.99
C LYS A 67 -4.94 -2.70 -9.64
N ILE A 68 -5.50 -2.71 -8.44
CA ILE A 68 -6.41 -3.76 -8.01
C ILE A 68 -7.83 -3.21 -8.10
N GLN A 69 -8.71 -4.00 -8.72
CA GLN A 69 -10.14 -3.73 -8.74
C GLN A 69 -10.75 -4.21 -7.43
N TYR A 70 -11.33 -3.28 -6.70
CA TYR A 70 -12.12 -3.54 -5.51
C TYR A 70 -13.60 -3.51 -5.87
N VAL A 71 -14.31 -4.55 -5.44
CA VAL A 71 -15.74 -4.73 -5.69
C VAL A 71 -16.42 -4.87 -4.33
N LEU A 72 -17.14 -3.83 -3.92
CA LEU A 72 -17.94 -3.86 -2.70
C LEU A 72 -19.35 -4.35 -3.01
N SER A 73 -19.69 -5.48 -2.41
CA SER A 73 -21.01 -6.10 -2.50
C SER A 73 -21.70 -6.08 -1.14
N GLU A 74 -23.01 -6.32 -1.10
CA GLU A 74 -23.74 -6.43 0.16
C GLU A 74 -23.23 -7.52 1.12
N LYS A 75 -22.54 -8.53 0.58
CA LYS A 75 -22.03 -9.69 1.33
C LYS A 75 -20.60 -9.50 1.85
N GLY A 76 -19.87 -8.55 1.27
CA GLY A 76 -18.44 -8.41 1.54
C GLY A 76 -17.70 -7.63 0.47
N LEU A 77 -16.41 -7.45 0.71
CA LEU A 77 -15.46 -6.81 -0.19
C LEU A 77 -14.69 -7.86 -0.98
N THR A 78 -14.65 -7.73 -2.30
CA THR A 78 -13.80 -8.56 -3.16
C THR A 78 -12.61 -7.74 -3.64
N GLU A 79 -11.41 -8.27 -3.41
CA GLU A 79 -10.13 -7.77 -3.88
C GLU A 79 -9.60 -8.73 -4.96
N GLY A 80 -9.74 -8.37 -6.24
CA GLY A 80 -9.40 -9.26 -7.35
C GLY A 80 -10.12 -10.61 -7.27
N GLU A 81 -9.40 -11.69 -6.93
CA GLU A 81 -9.95 -13.04 -6.78
C GLU A 81 -10.29 -13.42 -5.31
N ARG A 82 -9.94 -12.59 -4.32
CA ARG A 82 -10.19 -12.88 -2.90
C ARG A 82 -11.44 -12.15 -2.41
N MET A 83 -12.35 -12.86 -1.74
CA MET A 83 -13.55 -12.29 -1.15
C MET A 83 -13.48 -12.27 0.38
N TYR A 84 -13.58 -11.09 0.97
CA TYR A 84 -13.64 -10.81 2.39
C TYR A 84 -15.09 -10.59 2.83
N ARG A 85 -15.66 -11.54 3.56
CA ARG A 85 -17.05 -11.46 4.04
C ARG A 85 -17.15 -10.61 5.30
N PHE A 86 -18.16 -9.74 5.39
CA PHE A 86 -18.35 -8.87 6.57
C PHE A 86 -18.52 -9.64 7.89
N GLU A 87 -19.05 -10.86 7.83
CA GLU A 87 -19.24 -11.74 9.00
C GLU A 87 -17.92 -12.12 9.71
N GLU A 88 -16.80 -12.04 9.00
CA GLU A 88 -15.47 -12.36 9.52
C GLU A 88 -14.86 -11.16 10.29
N TYR A 89 -15.48 -9.99 10.19
CA TYR A 89 -15.02 -8.73 10.77
C TYR A 89 -15.99 -8.23 11.84
N LYS A 90 -15.43 -7.61 12.89
CA LYS A 90 -16.21 -7.06 14.00
C LYS A 90 -16.60 -5.61 13.75
N ALA A 91 -15.67 -4.84 13.21
CA ALA A 91 -15.79 -3.40 13.03
C ALA A 91 -14.99 -2.97 11.80
N PHE A 92 -15.30 -1.78 11.30
CA PHE A 92 -14.47 -1.09 10.32
C PHE A 92 -14.03 0.25 10.90
N GLY A 93 -12.89 0.76 10.45
CA GLY A 93 -12.42 2.09 10.80
C GLY A 93 -11.83 2.78 9.58
N ILE A 94 -11.71 4.10 9.66
CA ILE A 94 -11.20 4.93 8.57
C ILE A 94 -9.81 5.44 8.96
N LEU A 95 -8.86 5.27 8.05
CA LEU A 95 -7.51 5.80 8.13
C LEU A 95 -7.37 6.91 7.09
N GLN A 96 -6.83 8.05 7.49
CA GLN A 96 -6.44 9.11 6.58
C GLN A 96 -4.92 9.30 6.70
N ASP A 97 -4.20 9.08 5.60
CA ASP A 97 -2.74 9.31 5.51
C ASP A 97 -2.46 10.36 4.44
N ASP A 98 -2.20 11.61 4.87
CA ASP A 98 -1.98 12.85 4.10
C ASP A 98 -2.95 13.12 2.93
N VAL A 99 -2.89 12.31 1.88
CA VAL A 99 -3.64 12.44 0.61
C VAL A 99 -4.58 11.24 0.35
N HIS A 100 -4.47 10.17 1.14
CA HIS A 100 -5.16 8.91 0.89
C HIS A 100 -6.09 8.53 2.03
N PHE A 101 -7.28 8.03 1.67
CA PHE A 101 -8.22 7.42 2.60
C PHE A 101 -8.15 5.90 2.46
N ALA A 102 -8.15 5.21 3.59
CA ALA A 102 -8.20 3.76 3.65
C ALA A 102 -9.22 3.29 4.69
N ILE A 103 -9.91 2.20 4.39
CA ILE A 103 -10.79 1.51 5.34
C ILE A 103 -10.02 0.32 5.88
N VAL A 104 -9.99 0.22 7.21
CA VAL A 104 -9.39 -0.89 7.93
C VAL A 104 -10.50 -1.77 8.46
N LEU A 105 -10.56 -3.01 7.99
CA LEU A 105 -11.48 -4.04 8.48
C LEU A 105 -10.82 -4.79 9.63
N MET A 106 -11.44 -4.67 10.81
CA MET A 106 -10.95 -5.28 12.05
C MET A 106 -11.53 -6.69 12.18
N PRO A 107 -10.71 -7.75 12.06
CA PRO A 107 -11.19 -9.11 12.10
C PRO A 107 -11.71 -9.45 13.48
N LYS A 108 -12.75 -10.29 13.54
CA LYS A 108 -13.29 -10.81 14.81
C LYS A 108 -12.29 -11.72 15.54
N LYS A 109 -11.35 -12.32 14.79
CA LYS A 109 -10.33 -13.25 15.30
C LYS A 109 -9.03 -12.51 15.63
N ARG A 110 -8.54 -12.66 16.87
CA ARG A 110 -7.36 -11.95 17.41
C ARG A 110 -6.04 -12.18 16.66
N PHE A 111 -5.94 -13.22 15.84
CA PHE A 111 -4.74 -13.57 15.07
C PHE A 111 -4.91 -13.41 13.55
N SER A 112 -6.06 -12.90 13.09
CA SER A 112 -6.22 -12.59 11.67
C SER A 112 -5.63 -11.20 11.38
N PRO A 113 -4.94 -11.01 10.25
CA PRO A 113 -4.48 -9.69 9.85
C PRO A 113 -5.67 -8.77 9.54
N ALA A 114 -5.55 -7.49 9.90
CA ALA A 114 -6.50 -6.47 9.47
C ALA A 114 -6.37 -6.25 7.95
N VAL A 115 -7.50 -6.07 7.28
CA VAL A 115 -7.51 -5.81 5.83
C VAL A 115 -7.63 -4.30 5.65
N THR A 116 -6.64 -3.70 4.99
CA THR A 116 -6.62 -2.26 4.70
C THR A 116 -6.90 -2.04 3.23
N VAL A 117 -7.86 -1.17 2.93
CA VAL A 117 -8.41 -1.01 1.59
C VAL A 117 -8.39 0.47 1.25
N TYR A 118 -7.58 0.86 0.28
CA TYR A 118 -7.52 2.25 -0.17
C TYR A 118 -8.72 2.57 -1.05
N PHE A 119 -9.20 3.81 -0.97
CA PHE A 119 -10.26 4.30 -1.83
C PHE A 119 -10.06 5.80 -2.12
N PRO A 120 -10.48 6.27 -3.30
CA PRO A 120 -10.41 7.69 -3.63
C PRO A 120 -11.49 8.47 -2.87
N GLU A 121 -11.17 9.69 -2.44
CA GLU A 121 -12.05 10.56 -1.64
C GLU A 121 -13.41 10.79 -2.30
N ASN A 122 -13.45 10.91 -3.63
CA ASN A 122 -14.66 11.11 -4.42
C ASN A 122 -15.71 9.98 -4.29
N LYS A 123 -15.31 8.80 -3.83
CA LYS A 123 -16.16 7.62 -3.61
C LYS A 123 -16.32 7.29 -2.12
N GLY A 124 -15.64 8.02 -1.25
CA GLY A 124 -15.52 7.70 0.17
C GLY A 124 -16.86 7.68 0.89
N GLU A 125 -17.73 8.67 0.64
CA GLU A 125 -19.03 8.77 1.31
C GLU A 125 -19.95 7.58 0.99
N GLU A 126 -19.97 7.14 -0.27
CA GLU A 126 -20.75 5.99 -0.72
C GLU A 126 -20.26 4.68 -0.06
N ILE A 127 -18.93 4.50 -0.04
CA ILE A 127 -18.28 3.34 0.56
C ILE A 127 -18.51 3.30 2.07
N VAL A 128 -18.28 4.42 2.77
CA VAL A 128 -18.45 4.52 4.24
C VAL A 128 -19.91 4.28 4.63
N ASN A 129 -20.87 4.83 3.88
CA ASN A 129 -22.29 4.58 4.13
C ASN A 129 -22.66 3.09 3.95
N MET A 130 -22.07 2.42 2.97
CA MET A 130 -22.28 0.98 2.76
C MET A 130 -21.70 0.14 3.92
N PHE A 131 -20.49 0.47 4.39
CA PHE A 131 -19.89 -0.19 5.56
C PHE A 131 -20.67 0.10 6.85
N GLY A 132 -21.07 1.34 7.09
CA GLY A 132 -21.81 1.77 8.28
C GLY A 132 -23.19 1.12 8.43
N LYS A 133 -23.82 0.69 7.32
CA LYS A 133 -25.07 -0.08 7.35
C LYS A 133 -24.90 -1.51 7.87
N ARG A 134 -23.68 -2.06 7.89
CA ARG A 134 -23.41 -3.48 8.15
C ARG A 134 -22.48 -3.73 9.33
N LEU A 135 -21.49 -2.86 9.51
CA LEU A 135 -20.49 -2.95 10.57
C LEU A 135 -20.52 -1.65 11.40
N PRO A 136 -20.30 -1.72 12.72
CA PRO A 136 -20.09 -0.53 13.52
C PRO A 136 -18.75 0.11 13.15
N MET A 137 -18.72 1.44 13.11
CA MET A 137 -17.49 2.21 12.93
C MET A 137 -16.75 2.30 14.27
N GLU A 138 -15.51 1.83 14.33
CA GLU A 138 -14.61 1.98 15.46
C GLU A 138 -13.38 2.81 15.03
N GLU A 139 -12.90 3.70 15.90
CA GLU A 139 -11.66 4.43 15.65
C GLU A 139 -10.48 3.45 15.57
N VAL A 140 -9.72 3.52 14.47
CA VAL A 140 -8.50 2.73 14.31
C VAL A 140 -7.45 3.29 15.26
N ARG A 141 -7.19 2.60 16.38
CA ARG A 141 -6.13 2.97 17.32
C ARG A 141 -4.74 2.69 16.71
N LEU A 142 -4.21 3.65 15.97
CA LEU A 142 -2.83 3.71 15.47
C LEU A 142 -1.82 4.03 16.60
N ASP A 143 -1.92 3.37 17.76
CA ASP A 143 -1.52 4.11 18.97
C ASP A 143 -0.02 4.16 19.30
N ALA A 144 0.84 3.31 18.75
CA ALA A 144 2.28 3.43 19.07
C ALA A 144 3.18 2.73 18.05
N ILE A 145 2.79 1.53 17.64
CA ILE A 145 3.63 0.70 16.76
C ILE A 145 3.72 1.32 15.37
N ASP A 146 2.64 1.85 14.82
CA ASP A 146 2.67 2.49 13.50
C ASP A 146 3.44 3.82 13.49
N LYS A 147 3.46 4.56 14.60
CA LYS A 147 4.33 5.75 14.76
C LYS A 147 5.80 5.36 14.78
N ILE A 148 6.12 4.21 15.38
CA ILE A 148 7.47 3.65 15.39
C ILE A 148 7.84 3.13 14.00
N VAL A 149 6.93 2.43 13.31
CA VAL A 149 7.13 1.91 11.94
C VAL A 149 7.26 3.04 10.93
N LYS A 150 6.43 4.10 11.02
CA LYS A 150 6.51 5.30 10.16
C LYS A 150 7.81 6.09 10.40
N LYS A 151 8.39 6.01 11.60
CA LYS A 151 9.68 6.63 11.94
C LYS A 151 10.89 5.75 11.61
N LEU A 152 10.71 4.43 11.55
CA LEU A 152 11.72 3.46 11.09
C LEU A 152 11.77 3.35 9.57
N ARG A 153 10.66 3.65 8.90
CA ARG A 153 10.56 3.83 7.44
C ARG A 153 11.10 5.22 7.06
N PHE A 154 12.37 5.43 7.35
CA PHE A 154 13.24 6.13 6.41
C PHE A 154 13.31 5.32 5.10
#